data_AF-A0A6A3P2G5-F1
#
_entry.id   AF-A0A6A3P2G5-F1
#
_cell.length_a   1.000
_cell.length_b   1.000
_cell.length_c   1.000
_cell.angle_alpha   90.00
_cell.angle_beta   90.00
_cell.angle_gamma   90.00
#
_symmetry.space_group_name_H-M   'P 1'
#
loop_
_entity.id
_entity.type
_entity.pdbx_description
1 polymer ?
#
loop_
_entity_poly.entity_id
_entity_poly.type
_entity_poly.pdbx_seq_one_letter_code
_entity_poly.pdbx_strand_id
1 'polypeptide(L)' 'MKVGSANEENIAAHVHQFLNKHYAFHIEQLKSYGLVCRKDLPVAAFSPDHVASVLHVRRGRFKAIMEYNPNNSTHSA' A
#
# COMPACT_ATOMS: atom_id res chain seq x y z
N MET A 1 -17.78 5.80 10.41
CA MET A 1 -16.55 4.99 10.28
C MET A 1 -16.81 3.99 9.15
N LYS A 2 -16.04 4.02 8.05
CA LYS A 2 -16.22 3.09 6.92
C LYS A 2 -15.57 1.76 7.30
N VAL A 3 -16.26 0.64 7.17
CA VAL A 3 -15.74 -0.71 7.47
C VAL A 3 -14.43 -1.01 6.71
N GLY A 4 -14.22 -0.40 5.53
CA GLY A 4 -12.97 -0.52 4.75
C GLY A 4 -11.72 -0.02 5.46
N SER A 5 -11.80 1.05 6.27
CA SER A 5 -10.60 1.67 6.84
C SER A 5 -9.91 0.80 7.89
N ALA A 6 -10.67 0.03 8.67
CA ALA A 6 -10.10 -0.88 9.67
C ALA A 6 -9.40 -2.08 9.01
N ASN A 7 -9.92 -2.56 7.87
CA ASN A 7 -9.30 -3.65 7.13
C ASN A 7 -8.02 -3.19 6.42
N GLU A 8 -8.01 -1.99 5.86
CA GLU A 8 -6.83 -1.37 5.24
C GLU A 8 -5.69 -1.18 6.26
N GLU A 9 -6.00 -0.69 7.46
CA GLU A 9 -5.03 -0.58 8.56
C GLU A 9 -4.46 -1.94 8.97
N ASN A 10 -5.32 -2.97 9.05
CA ASN A 10 -4.88 -4.33 9.36
C ASN A 10 -3.94 -4.88 8.27
N ILE A 11 -4.26 -4.64 6.99
CA ILE A 11 -3.39 -5.03 5.88
C ILE A 11 -2.04 -4.29 5.97
N ALA A 12 -2.06 -2.98 6.20
CA ALA A 12 -0.84 -2.17 6.34
C ALA A 12 0.06 -2.66 7.49
N ALA A 13 -0.51 -3.12 8.60
CA ALA A 13 0.24 -3.68 9.72
C ALA A 13 0.97 -4.99 9.36
N HIS A 14 0.39 -5.81 8.46
CA HIS A 14 0.91 -7.14 8.14
C HIS A 14 1.67 -7.23 6.82
N VAL A 15 1.55 -6.23 5.93
CA VAL A 15 2.12 -6.27 4.58
C VAL A 15 3.64 -6.43 4.61
N HIS A 16 4.32 -5.82 5.59
CA HIS A 16 5.76 -5.95 5.74
C HIS A 16 6.19 -7.38 6.04
N GLN A 17 5.52 -8.04 6.99
CA GLN A 17 5.80 -9.43 7.33
C GLN A 17 5.45 -10.37 6.17
N PHE A 18 4.32 -10.14 5.51
CA PHE A 18 3.88 -10.94 4.36
C PHE A 18 4.91 -10.91 3.23
N LEU A 19 5.37 -9.72 2.84
CA LEU A 19 6.34 -9.58 1.76
C LEU A 19 7.70 -10.19 2.13
N ASN A 20 8.20 -9.96 3.34
CA ASN A 20 9.47 -10.57 3.79
C ASN A 20 9.40 -12.11 3.81
N LYS A 21 8.23 -12.69 4.15
CA LYS A 21 8.05 -14.14 4.25
C LYS A 21 7.90 -14.83 2.89
N HIS A 22 7.20 -14.18 1.95
CA HIS A 22 6.77 -14.81 0.71
C HIS A 22 7.50 -14.31 -0.54
N TYR A 23 8.19 -13.17 -0.46
CA TYR A 23 8.85 -12.52 -1.59
C TYR A 23 10.22 -11.96 -1.20
N ALA A 24 11.06 -11.65 -2.20
CA ALA A 24 12.34 -11.00 -2.00
C ALA A 24 12.22 -9.46 -1.90
N PHE A 25 11.11 -8.97 -1.35
CA PHE A 25 10.80 -7.55 -1.19
C PHE A 25 10.82 -7.17 0.29
N HIS A 26 11.76 -6.29 0.65
CA HIS A 26 11.84 -5.73 1.99
C HIS A 26 11.33 -4.29 2.00
N ILE A 27 10.32 -3.98 2.81
CA ILE A 27 9.82 -2.60 2.95
C ILE A 27 10.70 -1.88 3.98
N GLU A 28 11.52 -0.94 3.53
CA GLU A 28 12.32 -0.06 4.39
C GLU A 28 11.47 1.06 5.01
N GLN A 29 10.42 1.50 4.32
CA GLN A 29 9.51 2.55 4.80
C GLN A 29 8.13 2.38 4.17
N LEU A 30 7.07 2.54 4.96
CA LEU A 30 5.68 2.61 4.51
C LEU A 30 5.09 3.95 4.95
N LYS A 31 4.56 4.75 4.03
CA LYS A 31 4.04 6.10 4.33
C LYS A 31 2.64 6.29 3.75
N SER A 32 1.73 6.79 4.57
CA SER A 32 0.41 7.23 4.14
C SER A 32 0.45 8.65 3.56
N TYR A 33 -0.43 8.91 2.60
CA TYR A 33 -0.58 10.21 1.98
C TYR A 33 -2.06 10.60 1.98
N GLY A 34 -2.33 11.90 2.08
CA GLY A 34 -3.64 12.44 1.69
C GLY A 34 -3.73 12.57 0.17
N LEU A 35 -4.53 13.53 -0.29
CA LEU A 35 -4.61 13.84 -1.72
C LEU A 35 -3.29 14.43 -2.23
N VAL A 36 -2.74 13.83 -3.29
CA VAL A 36 -1.52 14.27 -3.99
C VAL A 36 -1.92 14.73 -5.39
N CYS A 37 -1.64 16.00 -5.72
CA CYS A 37 -1.90 16.54 -7.06
C CYS A 37 -0.61 16.62 -7.89
N ARG A 38 -0.72 16.42 -9.20
CA ARG A 38 0.39 16.71 -10.13
C ARG A 38 0.58 18.23 -10.19
N LYS A 39 1.82 18.69 -9.96
CA LYS A 39 2.13 20.13 -9.84
C LYS A 39 1.74 20.97 -11.06
N ASP A 40 1.87 20.39 -12.25
CA ASP A 40 1.59 21.00 -13.55
C ASP A 40 0.17 20.71 -14.07
N LEU A 41 -0.56 19.80 -13.42
CA LEU A 41 -1.92 19.43 -13.80
C LEU A 41 -2.77 19.20 -12.54
N PRO A 42 -3.32 20.27 -11.93
CA PRO A 42 -4.03 20.18 -10.65
C PRO A 42 -5.29 19.31 -10.68
N VAL A 43 -5.84 19.05 -11.87
CA VAL A 43 -6.98 18.15 -12.07
C VAL A 43 -6.59 16.67 -12.02
N ALA A 44 -5.30 16.36 -12.14
CA ALA A 44 -4.78 15.00 -11.95
C ALA A 44 -4.36 14.85 -10.49
N ALA A 45 -5.25 14.25 -9.71
CA ALA A 45 -5.04 13.96 -8.31
C ALA A 45 -5.06 12.46 -8.04
N PHE A 46 -4.29 12.04 -7.05
CA PHE A 46 -4.11 10.66 -6.65
C PHE A 46 -4.01 10.57 -5.13
N SER A 47 -4.65 9.58 -4.51
CA SER A 47 -4.66 9.38 -3.06
C SER A 47 -4.38 7.91 -2.78
N PRO A 48 -3.10 7.50 -2.73
CA PRO A 48 -2.75 6.12 -2.44
C PRO A 48 -3.04 5.78 -0.99
N ASP A 49 -3.34 4.50 -0.69
CA ASP A 49 -3.37 4.04 0.70
C ASP A 49 -1.99 4.24 1.32
N HIS A 50 -0.96 3.67 0.69
CA HIS A 50 0.42 3.84 1.11
C HIS A 50 1.40 3.87 -0.06
N VAL A 51 2.55 4.50 0.17
CA VAL A 51 3.74 4.39 -0.69
C VAL A 51 4.84 3.70 0.10
N ALA A 52 5.37 2.62 -0.47
CA ALA A 52 6.45 1.84 0.11
C ALA A 52 7.81 2.19 -0.52
N SER A 53 8.84 2.32 0.30
CA SER A 53 10.23 2.20 -0.12
C SER A 53 10.63 0.74 -0.01
N VAL A 54 10.92 0.11 -1.14
CA VAL A 54 11.18 -1.33 -1.22
C VAL A 54 12.62 -1.57 -1.64
N LEU A 55 13.30 -2.48 -0.94
CA LEU A 55 14.58 -3.05 -1.32
C LEU A 55 14.36 -4.45 -1.88
N HIS A 56 14.86 -4.69 -3.10
CA HIS A 56 14.86 -6.01 -3.74
C HIS A 56 16.26 -6.42 -4.15
N VAL A 57 16.63 -7.66 -3.86
CA VAL A 57 18.01 -8.18 -4.02
C VAL A 57 18.58 -8.04 -5.43
N ARG A 58 17.74 -8.10 -6.48
CA ARG A 58 18.19 -7.93 -7.88
C ARG A 58 17.91 -6.56 -8.49
N ARG A 59 16.94 -5.83 -7.95
CA ARG A 59 16.41 -4.59 -8.57
C ARG A 59 16.84 -3.33 -7.81
N GLY A 60 17.51 -3.50 -6.66
CA GLY A 60 17.87 -2.38 -5.81
C GLY A 60 16.65 -1.77 -5.12
N ARG A 61 16.75 -0.48 -4.82
CA ARG A 61 15.68 0.29 -4.16
C ARG A 61 14.72 0.90 -5.17
N PHE A 62 13.42 0.81 -4.90
CA PHE A 62 12.39 1.45 -5.69
C PHE A 62 11.19 1.88 -4.82
N LYS A 63 10.33 2.73 -5.38
CA LYS A 63 9.06 3.11 -4.74
C LYS A 63 7.92 2.28 -5.32
N ALA A 64 7.07 1.76 -4.46
CA ALA A 64 5.87 1.01 -4.84
C ALA A 64 4.63 1.73 -4.29
N ILE A 65 3.58 1.77 -5.10
CA ILE A 65 2.25 2.20 -4.66
C ILE A 65 1.54 0.95 -4.11
N MET A 66 0.97 1.08 -2.91
CA MET A 66 0.22 0.03 -2.25
C MET A 66 -1.26 0.42 -2.28
N GLU A 67 -2.06 -0.37 -2.97
CA GLU A 67 -3.52 -0.27 -3.03
C GLU A 67 -4.10 -1.53 -2.42
N TYR A 68 -4.90 -1.39 -1.37
CA TYR A 68 -5.50 -2.50 -0.66
C TYR A 68 -6.95 -2.67 -1.10
N ASN A 69 -7.29 -3.87 -1.58
CA ASN A 69 -8.66 -4.22 -1.89
C ASN A 69 -9.12 -5.34 -0.95
N PRO A 70 -9.66 -5.01 0.24
CA PRO A 70 -10.26 -6.00 1.11
C PRO A 70 -11.49 -6.57 0.38
N ASN A 71 -11.40 -7.81 -0.09
CA ASN A 71 -12.54 -8.50 -0.68
C ASN A 71 -13.63 -8.66 0.39
N ASN A 72 -14.62 -7.77 0.38
CA ASN A 72 -15.79 -7.79 1.27
C ASN A 72 -16.85 -8.80 0.82
N SER A 73 -16.53 -9.71 -0.10
CA SER A 73 -17.41 -10.83 -0.45
C SER A 73 -17.54 -11.72 0.78
N THR A 74 -18.60 -11.49 1.55
CA THR A 74 -19.16 -12.45 2.49
C THR A 74 -19.37 -13.75 1.73
N HIS A 75 -18.42 -14.67 1.80
CA HIS A 75 -18.75 -16.07 1.66
C HIS A 75 -19.64 -16.39 2.85
N SER A 76 -20.95 -16.35 2.62
CA SER A 76 -21.91 -17.06 3.45
C SER A 76 -21.46 -18.51 3.48
N ALA A 77 -20.86 -18.90 4.60
CA ALA A 77 -20.62 -20.30 4.94
C ALA A 77 -21.95 -20.98 5.29
#